data_AF-A0AA37T8T5-F1
#
_entry.id   AF-A0AA37T8T5-F1
#
_cell.length_a   1.000
_cell.length_b   1.000
_cell.length_c   1.000
_cell.angle_alpha   90.00
_cell.angle_beta   90.00
_cell.angle_gamma   90.00
#
_symmetry.space_group_name_H-M   'P 1'
#
loop_
_entity.id
_entity.type
_entity.pdbx_description
1 polymer ?
#
loop_
_entity_poly.entity_id
_entity_poly.type
_entity_poly.pdbx_seq_one_letter_code
_entity_poly.pdbx_strand_id
1 'polypeptide(L)'
;MTSSAVSKISHLARALYLQDGNPVILSMRPPTFATHVETDANRGAFYTFRIYLSPPNIKEIINKRIERIFLSPEPISISDPRSGFILSVANRKEAIQRVNHHILNIAHQDLILRGLSNNNVRRALLCFQCFLRFPDLDFRTLFDVTLASRHDSKSDDRKHSWSEHFLKGLMLSGHRYFRSSRRSVVSNILFLESNEFGLSYTILYRVLSACYWSKGLVKKYSVFEWFSNLYAESHVKKAMEMLLDTRLLTSPEHEYKVRDISHVSISEAGNYYLEQLIKEQTYLYEAIFDIPLHHKGWNEESKEDFHQRTNSILEYLHALVEAEELECTIIEKSRFREKLSGIFRHSGLLCHRIHSLALRIGNNGKRSKNKRIKEVAESFCIQLEDINHKIKQIEKTLRSYGSESIGHLLQQNEQKSHTWNLGSKGQFVFKHPPILLPESNNLLHAELLLKLPHEPEVIMVHLMADNETNKIPCRAMWPLKKQPYQSKYMGEIALSNIKESQTLPTSSLTVFADSRALFTKQVTP
;
A
#
# COMPACT_ATOMS: atom_id res chain seq x y z
N MET A 1 -19.70 -11.77 -15.50
CA MET A 1 -19.88 -11.60 -16.97
C MET A 1 -18.57 -11.39 -17.74
N THR A 2 -17.49 -10.88 -17.15
CA THR A 2 -16.20 -10.70 -17.84
C THR A 2 -15.29 -11.92 -17.85
N SER A 3 -15.46 -12.94 -16.99
CA SER A 3 -14.90 -14.26 -17.32
C SER A 3 -15.46 -14.75 -18.66
N SER A 4 -16.75 -14.44 -18.94
CA SER A 4 -17.33 -14.69 -20.27
C SER A 4 -16.77 -13.76 -21.35
N ALA A 5 -16.44 -12.49 -21.06
CA ALA A 5 -15.89 -11.57 -22.07
C ALA A 5 -14.44 -11.90 -22.43
N VAL A 6 -13.59 -12.14 -21.43
CA VAL A 6 -12.21 -12.60 -21.61
C VAL A 6 -12.22 -13.96 -22.29
N SER A 7 -13.05 -14.91 -21.84
CA SER A 7 -13.19 -16.22 -22.50
C SER A 7 -13.70 -16.10 -23.94
N LYS A 8 -14.64 -15.19 -24.24
CA LYS A 8 -15.12 -14.93 -25.61
C LYS A 8 -14.05 -14.32 -26.49
N ILE A 9 -13.28 -13.34 -26.00
CA ILE A 9 -12.18 -12.71 -26.74
C ILE A 9 -11.07 -13.73 -26.98
N SER A 10 -10.71 -14.53 -25.98
CA SER A 10 -9.73 -15.62 -26.12
C SER A 10 -10.22 -16.72 -27.07
N HIS A 11 -11.50 -17.11 -27.01
CA HIS A 11 -12.10 -18.05 -27.97
C HIS A 11 -12.08 -17.49 -29.39
N LEU A 12 -12.46 -16.24 -29.59
CA LEU A 12 -12.45 -15.59 -30.90
C LEU A 12 -11.04 -15.53 -31.46
N ALA A 13 -10.06 -15.14 -30.65
CA ALA A 13 -8.66 -15.12 -31.08
C ALA A 13 -8.14 -16.51 -31.48
N ARG A 14 -8.53 -17.56 -30.74
CA ARG A 14 -8.20 -18.95 -31.13
C ARG A 14 -8.90 -19.35 -32.42
N ALA A 15 -10.18 -19.04 -32.56
CA ALA A 15 -10.93 -19.34 -33.78
C ALA A 15 -10.28 -18.67 -35.00
N LEU A 16 -9.89 -17.40 -34.88
CA LEU A 16 -9.17 -16.66 -35.92
C LEU A 16 -7.80 -17.29 -36.23
N TYR A 17 -7.03 -17.67 -35.21
CA TYR A 17 -5.75 -18.36 -35.40
C TYR A 17 -5.92 -19.72 -36.10
N LEU A 18 -6.89 -20.52 -35.68
CA LEU A 18 -7.15 -21.85 -36.25
C LEU A 18 -7.71 -21.76 -37.68
N GLN A 19 -8.48 -20.73 -37.99
CA GLN A 19 -9.08 -20.52 -39.30
C GLN A 19 -8.05 -20.01 -40.31
N ASP A 20 -7.28 -18.98 -39.93
CA ASP A 20 -6.45 -18.23 -40.88
C ASP A 20 -4.94 -18.54 -40.76
N GLY A 21 -4.53 -19.31 -39.74
CA GLY A 21 -3.12 -19.62 -39.45
C GLY A 21 -2.28 -18.43 -38.96
N ASN A 22 -2.89 -17.25 -38.82
CA ASN A 22 -2.19 -16.01 -38.48
C ASN A 22 -2.11 -15.79 -36.96
N PRO A 23 -0.94 -15.42 -36.40
CA PRO A 23 -0.82 -15.07 -34.99
C PRO A 23 -1.77 -13.93 -34.59
N VAL A 24 -2.59 -14.16 -33.57
CA VAL A 24 -3.50 -13.14 -33.03
C VAL A 24 -2.90 -12.53 -31.76
N ILE A 25 -2.69 -11.21 -31.77
CA ILE A 25 -2.19 -10.49 -30.60
C ILE A 25 -3.38 -10.00 -29.76
N LEU A 26 -3.46 -10.50 -28.53
CA LEU A 26 -4.42 -10.02 -27.54
C LEU A 26 -3.78 -9.01 -26.59
N SER A 27 -4.24 -7.77 -26.65
CA SER A 27 -3.85 -6.74 -25.69
C SER A 27 -4.81 -6.76 -24.49
N MET A 28 -4.30 -7.13 -23.31
CA MET A 28 -5.06 -7.14 -22.06
C MET A 28 -4.42 -6.24 -21.01
N ARG A 29 -5.25 -5.71 -20.10
CA ARG A 29 -4.75 -4.96 -18.93
C ARG A 29 -4.20 -5.93 -17.88
N PRO A 30 -3.26 -5.50 -17.02
CA PRO A 30 -2.64 -6.40 -16.05
C PRO A 30 -3.63 -7.17 -15.14
N PRO A 31 -4.70 -6.56 -14.60
CA PRO A 31 -5.68 -7.29 -13.78
C PRO A 31 -6.49 -8.31 -14.59
N THR A 32 -6.89 -7.95 -15.81
CA THR A 32 -7.61 -8.84 -16.74
C THR A 32 -6.74 -10.02 -17.16
N PHE A 33 -5.44 -9.77 -17.37
CA PHE A 33 -4.45 -10.80 -17.64
C PHE A 33 -4.26 -11.75 -16.45
N ALA A 34 -4.18 -11.23 -15.22
CA ALA A 34 -4.10 -12.06 -14.02
C ALA A 34 -5.31 -13.01 -13.90
N THR A 35 -6.52 -12.49 -14.11
CA THR A 35 -7.73 -13.33 -14.14
C THR A 35 -7.71 -14.33 -15.29
N HIS A 36 -7.25 -13.95 -16.50
CA HIS A 36 -7.09 -14.90 -17.61
C HIS A 36 -6.14 -16.05 -17.26
N VAL A 37 -4.99 -15.74 -16.64
CA VAL A 37 -3.99 -16.76 -16.23
C VAL A 37 -4.53 -17.70 -15.15
N GLU A 38 -5.39 -17.22 -14.25
CA GLU A 38 -5.97 -18.01 -13.17
C GLU A 38 -7.19 -18.84 -13.60
N THR A 39 -8.02 -18.32 -14.51
CA THR A 39 -9.33 -18.92 -14.86
C THR A 39 -9.31 -19.81 -16.09
N ASP A 40 -8.30 -19.73 -16.98
CA ASP A 40 -8.23 -20.57 -18.16
C ASP A 40 -7.55 -21.92 -17.84
N ALA A 41 -8.29 -23.01 -18.04
CA ALA A 41 -7.82 -24.40 -17.92
C ALA A 41 -6.71 -24.81 -18.92
N ASN A 42 -6.20 -23.86 -19.73
CA ASN A 42 -5.32 -24.12 -20.87
C ASN A 42 -4.02 -23.28 -20.80
N ARG A 43 -3.26 -23.42 -19.72
CA ARG A 43 -1.86 -23.00 -19.67
C ARG A 43 -1.11 -23.66 -20.83
N GLY A 44 -0.77 -22.90 -21.88
CA GLY A 44 0.02 -23.39 -23.02
C GLY A 44 -0.49 -23.02 -24.42
N ALA A 45 -1.75 -22.58 -24.57
CA ALA A 45 -2.32 -22.24 -25.89
C ALA A 45 -2.01 -20.81 -26.38
N PHE A 46 -1.45 -19.96 -25.52
CA PHE A 46 -1.09 -18.59 -25.85
C PHE A 46 0.33 -18.30 -25.42
N TYR A 47 1.14 -17.76 -26.32
CA TYR A 47 2.42 -17.18 -25.95
C TYR A 47 2.18 -15.86 -25.25
N THR A 48 2.63 -15.76 -24.00
CA THR A 48 2.44 -14.56 -23.18
C THR A 48 3.73 -13.77 -23.13
N PHE A 49 3.64 -12.48 -23.45
CA PHE A 49 4.72 -11.54 -23.23
C PHE A 49 4.15 -10.23 -22.69
N ARG A 50 4.95 -9.54 -21.88
CA ARG A 50 4.57 -8.27 -21.26
C ARG A 50 5.37 -7.16 -21.93
N ILE A 51 4.67 -6.28 -22.64
CA ILE A 51 5.28 -5.05 -23.11
C ILE A 51 5.21 -4.02 -21.98
N TYR A 52 6.37 -3.61 -21.50
CA TYR A 52 6.50 -2.45 -20.63
C TYR A 52 6.72 -1.22 -21.51
N LEU A 53 5.73 -0.34 -21.56
CA LEU A 53 5.92 0.97 -22.16
C LEU A 53 6.55 1.88 -21.12
N SER A 54 7.77 2.34 -21.39
CA SER A 54 8.38 3.41 -20.60
C SER A 54 7.51 4.67 -20.71
N PRO A 55 7.37 5.43 -19.63
CA PRO A 55 6.66 6.69 -19.67
C PRO A 55 7.24 7.68 -20.68
N PRO A 56 6.43 8.63 -21.16
CA PRO A 56 6.96 9.73 -21.95
C PRO A 56 8.01 10.50 -21.14
N ASN A 57 9.17 10.74 -21.75
CA ASN A 57 10.24 11.50 -21.12
C ASN A 57 9.85 12.98 -21.04
N ILE A 58 9.26 13.36 -19.91
CA ILE A 58 8.87 14.73 -19.63
C ILE A 58 10.05 15.69 -19.42
N LYS A 59 11.29 15.19 -19.29
CA LYS A 59 12.49 16.04 -19.08
C LYS A 59 12.62 17.11 -20.16
N GLU A 60 12.37 16.76 -21.42
CA GLU A 60 12.53 17.70 -22.52
C GLU A 60 11.56 18.88 -22.44
N ILE A 61 10.31 18.63 -22.05
CA ILE A 61 9.28 19.67 -21.89
C ILE A 61 9.62 20.59 -20.72
N ILE A 62 10.09 20.02 -19.60
CA ILE A 62 10.43 20.78 -18.41
C ILE A 62 11.71 21.59 -18.65
N ASN A 63 12.71 21.03 -19.33
CA ASN A 63 13.91 21.75 -19.74
C ASN A 63 13.59 22.98 -20.56
N LYS A 64 12.76 22.84 -21.60
CA LYS A 64 12.33 23.98 -22.43
C LYS A 64 11.64 25.08 -21.62
N ARG A 65 10.95 24.74 -20.52
CA ARG A 65 10.32 25.73 -19.63
C ARG A 65 11.29 26.36 -18.65
N ILE A 66 12.16 25.57 -18.02
CA ILE A 66 13.22 26.11 -17.16
C ILE A 66 14.10 27.05 -17.99
N GLU A 67 14.43 26.65 -19.22
CA GLU A 67 15.12 27.51 -20.18
C GLU A 67 14.36 28.83 -20.41
N ARG A 68 13.04 28.85 -20.52
CA ARG A 68 12.26 30.10 -20.60
C ARG A 68 12.21 30.91 -19.30
N ILE A 69 12.50 30.33 -18.15
CA ILE A 69 12.66 31.11 -16.90
C ILE A 69 13.99 31.87 -16.96
N PHE A 70 15.01 31.23 -17.53
CA PHE A 70 16.34 31.80 -17.77
C PHE A 70 16.42 32.55 -19.12
N LEU A 71 15.48 33.44 -19.43
CA LEU A 71 15.46 34.16 -20.72
C LEU A 71 16.63 35.13 -20.91
N SER A 72 17.24 35.65 -19.85
CA SER A 72 18.45 36.47 -19.96
C SER A 72 19.73 35.60 -19.95
N PRO A 73 20.75 35.95 -20.75
CA PRO A 73 22.04 35.28 -20.75
C PRO A 73 22.93 35.63 -19.54
N GLU A 74 22.51 36.59 -18.71
CA GLU A 74 23.29 37.06 -17.57
C GLU A 74 23.12 36.16 -16.33
N PRO A 75 24.12 36.11 -15.44
CA PRO A 75 23.99 35.44 -14.14
C PRO A 75 22.76 35.97 -13.40
N ILE A 76 21.83 35.08 -13.06
CA ILE A 76 20.66 35.48 -12.29
C ILE A 76 21.11 35.65 -10.84
N SER A 77 21.19 36.92 -10.41
CA SER A 77 21.37 37.30 -9.02
C SER A 77 20.01 37.68 -8.41
N ILE A 78 19.36 36.77 -7.70
CA ILE A 78 18.14 37.11 -6.95
C ILE A 78 18.54 37.39 -5.51
N SER A 79 18.53 38.66 -5.13
CA SER A 79 18.69 39.03 -3.72
C SER A 79 17.33 39.26 -3.07
N ASP A 80 17.04 38.55 -1.97
CA ASP A 80 15.93 38.92 -1.08
C ASP A 80 16.50 39.67 0.13
N PRO A 81 16.33 41.01 0.17
CA PRO A 81 16.91 41.85 1.22
C PRO A 81 16.32 41.58 2.61
N ARG A 82 15.14 40.94 2.71
CA ARG A 82 14.52 40.62 4.02
C ARG A 82 15.14 39.39 4.67
N SER A 83 15.68 38.48 3.88
CA SER A 83 16.29 37.23 4.35
C SER A 83 17.82 37.23 4.29
N GLY A 84 18.44 38.28 3.75
CA GLY A 84 19.89 38.32 3.49
C GLY A 84 20.32 37.31 2.42
N PHE A 85 19.37 36.85 1.62
CA PHE A 85 19.53 35.81 0.62
C PHE A 85 20.10 36.41 -0.66
N ILE A 86 21.08 35.73 -1.25
CA ILE A 86 21.59 36.01 -2.58
C ILE A 86 21.65 34.68 -3.34
N LEU A 87 20.71 34.45 -4.26
CA LEU A 87 20.86 33.45 -5.31
C LEU A 87 21.87 33.99 -6.31
N SER A 88 22.92 33.24 -6.63
CA SER A 88 23.71 33.51 -7.82
C SER A 88 23.75 32.24 -8.66
N VAL A 89 23.08 32.26 -9.81
CA VAL A 89 23.15 31.16 -10.77
C VAL A 89 24.20 31.49 -11.82
N ALA A 90 25.45 31.10 -11.54
CA ALA A 90 26.58 31.35 -12.44
C ALA A 90 26.53 30.54 -13.74
N ASN A 91 25.91 29.34 -13.71
CA ASN A 91 25.82 28.45 -14.88
C ASN A 91 24.41 27.86 -15.04
N ARG A 92 23.65 28.39 -16.00
CA ARG A 92 22.29 27.96 -16.34
C ARG A 92 22.19 26.48 -16.73
N LYS A 93 23.14 25.96 -17.53
CA LYS A 93 23.12 24.55 -17.96
C LYS A 93 23.30 23.63 -16.76
N GLU A 94 24.21 23.99 -15.86
CA GLU A 94 24.45 23.23 -14.64
C GLU A 94 23.24 23.28 -13.70
N ALA A 95 22.58 24.42 -13.58
CA ALA A 95 21.36 24.58 -12.82
C ALA A 95 20.20 23.72 -13.37
N ILE A 96 19.98 23.73 -14.69
CA ILE A 96 19.02 22.85 -15.36
C ILE A 96 19.39 21.37 -15.18
N GLN A 97 20.66 21.01 -15.26
CA GLN A 97 21.13 19.64 -15.05
C GLN A 97 20.90 19.18 -13.60
N ARG A 98 21.12 20.05 -12.60
CA ARG A 98 20.81 19.76 -11.19
C ARG A 98 19.31 19.56 -10.97
N VAL A 99 18.46 20.43 -11.54
CA VAL A 99 17.01 20.25 -11.49
C VAL A 99 16.59 18.92 -12.12
N ASN A 100 17.16 18.55 -13.28
CA ASN A 100 16.89 17.24 -13.90
C ASN A 100 17.33 16.06 -13.03
N HIS A 101 18.50 16.18 -12.39
CA HIS A 101 19.06 15.15 -11.53
C HIS A 101 18.26 14.98 -10.24
N HIS A 102 17.77 16.06 -9.66
CA HIS A 102 17.05 16.02 -8.38
C HIS A 102 15.55 15.84 -8.54
N ILE A 103 14.90 16.50 -9.50
CA ILE A 103 13.43 16.51 -9.64
C ILE A 103 12.96 15.47 -10.63
N LEU A 104 13.66 15.30 -11.75
CA LEU A 104 13.20 14.46 -12.86
C LEU A 104 13.99 13.17 -12.98
N ASN A 105 14.50 12.66 -11.86
CA ASN A 105 15.12 11.35 -11.81
C ASN A 105 14.08 10.24 -12.06
N ILE A 106 14.60 9.03 -12.30
CA ILE A 106 13.77 7.86 -12.58
C ILE A 106 12.82 7.56 -11.42
N ALA A 107 13.25 7.77 -10.17
CA ALA A 107 12.43 7.49 -8.99
C ALA A 107 11.18 8.39 -8.88
N HIS A 108 11.31 9.69 -9.13
CA HIS A 108 10.15 10.61 -9.11
C HIS A 108 9.21 10.38 -10.30
N GLN A 109 9.76 10.04 -11.47
CA GLN A 109 8.91 9.65 -12.60
C GLN A 109 8.13 8.39 -12.27
N ASP A 110 8.80 7.37 -11.71
CA ASP A 110 8.17 6.12 -11.30
C ASP A 110 7.08 6.34 -10.23
N LEU A 111 7.36 7.22 -9.25
CA LEU A 111 6.38 7.66 -8.26
C LEU A 111 5.11 8.22 -8.90
N ILE A 112 5.24 9.08 -9.92
CA ILE A 112 4.08 9.69 -10.59
C ILE A 112 3.31 8.66 -11.39
N LEU A 113 4.03 7.78 -12.08
CA LEU A 113 3.45 6.82 -13.00
C LEU A 113 2.81 5.65 -12.24
N ARG A 114 3.58 4.95 -11.43
CA ARG A 114 3.10 3.80 -10.69
C ARG A 114 2.32 4.24 -9.45
N GLY A 115 2.93 5.08 -8.61
CA GLY A 115 2.39 5.47 -7.31
C GLY A 115 1.14 6.35 -7.40
N LEU A 116 1.20 7.49 -8.09
CA LEU A 116 0.08 8.42 -8.12
C LEU A 116 -0.93 8.11 -9.23
N SER A 117 -0.46 7.65 -10.39
CA SER A 117 -1.31 7.48 -11.57
C SER A 117 -1.82 6.06 -11.81
N ASN A 118 -1.30 5.05 -11.10
CA ASN A 118 -1.61 3.63 -11.35
C ASN A 118 -1.38 3.23 -12.82
N ASN A 119 -0.25 3.65 -13.38
CA ASN A 119 0.14 3.53 -14.79
C ASN A 119 -0.85 4.15 -15.80
N ASN A 120 -1.72 5.07 -15.35
CA ASN A 120 -2.59 5.82 -16.25
C ASN A 120 -1.85 7.02 -16.84
N VAL A 121 -1.47 6.92 -18.11
CA VAL A 121 -0.73 7.97 -18.83
C VAL A 121 -1.45 9.33 -18.80
N ARG A 122 -2.78 9.37 -18.93
CA ARG A 122 -3.53 10.64 -18.88
C ARG A 122 -3.44 11.31 -17.51
N ARG A 123 -3.58 10.54 -16.43
CA ARG A 123 -3.44 11.03 -15.05
C ARG A 123 -2.00 11.41 -14.75
N ALA A 124 -1.00 10.64 -15.21
CA ALA A 124 0.41 11.02 -15.10
C ALA A 124 0.68 12.36 -15.80
N LEU A 125 0.18 12.56 -17.02
CA LEU A 125 0.28 13.83 -17.74
C LEU A 125 -0.40 14.97 -16.98
N LEU A 126 -1.55 14.73 -16.34
CA LEU A 126 -2.20 15.70 -15.46
C LEU A 126 -1.34 16.00 -14.21
N CYS A 127 -0.73 14.99 -13.57
CA CYS A 127 0.22 15.20 -12.47
C CYS A 127 1.35 16.13 -12.92
N PHE A 128 1.98 15.82 -14.04
CA PHE A 128 3.04 16.64 -14.59
C PHE A 128 2.57 18.05 -14.94
N GLN A 129 1.38 18.19 -15.54
CA GLN A 129 0.81 19.49 -15.85
C GLN A 129 0.55 20.32 -14.58
N CYS A 130 0.02 19.72 -13.52
CA CYS A 130 -0.23 20.40 -12.24
C CYS A 130 1.07 20.83 -11.56
N PHE A 131 2.05 19.92 -11.48
CA PHE A 131 3.38 20.26 -11.00
C PHE A 131 4.00 21.42 -11.79
N LEU A 132 3.86 21.40 -13.12
CA LEU A 132 4.37 22.46 -14.00
C LEU A 132 3.58 23.77 -13.99
N ARG A 133 2.38 23.78 -13.38
CA ARG A 133 1.56 24.97 -13.17
C ARG A 133 1.81 25.61 -11.81
N PHE A 134 2.54 24.94 -10.91
CA PHE A 134 2.86 25.48 -9.60
C PHE A 134 3.62 26.81 -9.78
N PRO A 135 3.01 27.95 -9.40
CA PRO A 135 3.50 29.28 -9.77
C PRO A 135 4.85 29.59 -9.13
N ASP A 136 5.15 28.95 -8.00
CA ASP A 136 6.35 29.18 -7.20
C ASP A 136 7.08 27.87 -6.94
N LEU A 137 7.59 27.21 -7.98
CA LEU A 137 8.68 26.25 -7.79
C LEU A 137 9.79 26.98 -7.04
N ASP A 138 9.86 26.74 -5.73
CA ASP A 138 10.75 27.47 -4.84
C ASP A 138 12.18 27.33 -5.37
N PHE A 139 12.73 28.42 -5.91
CA PHE A 139 14.06 28.40 -6.53
C PHE A 139 15.13 27.97 -5.52
N ARG A 140 14.89 28.14 -4.21
CA ARG A 140 15.77 27.68 -3.13
C ARG A 140 15.86 26.16 -3.05
N THR A 141 14.87 25.47 -3.61
CA THR A 141 14.86 24.03 -3.78
C THR A 141 15.55 23.69 -5.10
N LEU A 142 15.23 24.39 -6.20
CA LEU A 142 15.79 24.15 -7.54
C LEU A 142 17.32 24.30 -7.63
N PHE A 143 17.91 25.15 -6.81
CA PHE A 143 19.31 25.55 -6.91
C PHE A 143 20.03 25.39 -5.57
N ASP A 144 21.33 25.06 -5.60
CA ASP A 144 22.14 25.07 -4.39
C ASP A 144 22.29 26.51 -3.88
N VAL A 145 21.61 26.80 -2.78
CA VAL A 145 21.69 28.09 -2.11
C VAL A 145 22.93 28.12 -1.22
N THR A 146 23.89 28.98 -1.54
CA THR A 146 24.87 29.47 -0.57
C THR A 146 24.21 30.53 0.29
N LEU A 147 23.76 30.15 1.50
CA LEU A 147 23.39 31.12 2.52
C LEU A 147 24.66 31.86 2.96
N ALA A 148 24.65 33.18 2.86
CA ALA A 148 25.80 34.03 3.21
C ALA A 148 26.17 33.98 4.71
N SER A 149 25.34 33.37 5.56
CA SER A 149 25.67 33.12 6.96
C SER A 149 25.93 31.63 7.22
N ARG A 150 27.18 31.37 7.62
CA ARG A 150 27.66 30.10 8.19
C ARG A 150 26.68 29.61 9.27
N HIS A 151 26.07 28.46 9.05
CA HIS A 151 25.96 27.45 10.10
C HIS A 151 25.83 26.07 9.47
N ASP A 152 26.85 25.26 9.74
CA ASP A 152 26.86 23.81 9.56
C ASP A 152 25.58 23.16 10.09
N SER A 153 24.88 22.44 9.22
CA SER A 153 24.34 21.12 9.57
C SER A 153 24.05 20.29 8.32
N LYS A 154 24.88 19.26 8.17
CA LYS A 154 24.71 17.94 7.54
C LYS A 154 23.59 17.75 6.49
N SER A 155 24.07 17.31 5.33
CA SER A 155 23.45 17.19 4.02
C SER A 155 22.66 15.90 3.75
N ASP A 156 21.81 15.41 4.67
CA ASP A 156 20.93 14.25 4.38
C ASP A 156 19.42 14.59 4.38
N ASP A 157 18.99 15.67 5.04
CA ASP A 157 17.58 16.11 5.06
C ASP A 157 17.08 16.65 3.70
N ARG A 158 17.99 16.95 2.76
CA ARG A 158 17.63 17.54 1.46
C ARG A 158 16.99 16.55 0.48
N LYS A 159 17.17 15.23 0.64
CA LYS A 159 16.52 14.23 -0.24
C LYS A 159 15.03 14.05 0.09
N HIS A 160 14.68 14.13 1.38
CA HIS A 160 13.28 14.04 1.82
C HIS A 160 12.49 15.32 1.49
N SER A 161 13.15 16.47 1.32
CA SER A 161 12.44 17.70 0.91
C SER A 161 11.87 17.60 -0.50
N TRP A 162 12.50 16.84 -1.41
CA TRP A 162 12.09 16.85 -2.82
C TRP A 162 10.76 16.14 -3.09
N SER A 163 10.51 14.99 -2.47
CA SER A 163 9.21 14.32 -2.55
C SER A 163 8.11 15.18 -1.93
N GLU A 164 8.40 15.85 -0.81
CA GLU A 164 7.48 16.78 -0.17
C GLU A 164 7.20 18.00 -1.05
N HIS A 165 8.21 18.60 -1.67
CA HIS A 165 8.06 19.71 -2.61
C HIS A 165 7.31 19.31 -3.87
N PHE A 166 7.58 18.12 -4.37
CA PHE A 166 6.89 17.57 -5.53
C PHE A 166 5.41 17.37 -5.22
N LEU A 167 5.11 16.73 -4.10
CA LEU A 167 3.74 16.55 -3.62
C LEU A 167 3.06 17.90 -3.38
N LYS A 168 3.74 18.85 -2.73
CA LYS A 168 3.25 20.21 -2.52
C LYS A 168 2.92 20.92 -3.85
N GLY A 169 3.77 20.80 -4.86
CA GLY A 169 3.52 21.37 -6.19
C GLY A 169 2.33 20.72 -6.91
N LEU A 170 2.13 19.41 -6.75
CA LEU A 170 0.93 18.74 -7.24
C LEU A 170 -0.34 19.16 -6.51
N MET A 171 -0.21 19.45 -5.21
CA MET A 171 -1.33 19.74 -4.30
C MET A 171 -1.74 21.23 -4.30
N LEU A 172 -0.85 22.16 -4.67
CA LEU A 172 -1.09 23.62 -4.63
C LEU A 172 -1.46 24.27 -5.98
N SER A 173 -1.62 23.51 -7.07
CA SER A 173 -1.86 24.11 -8.39
C SER A 173 -3.25 24.77 -8.50
N GLY A 174 -3.31 26.09 -8.28
CA GLY A 174 -4.33 26.99 -8.82
C GLY A 174 -5.63 27.14 -8.04
N HIS A 175 -6.36 26.08 -7.70
CA HIS A 175 -7.58 26.20 -6.90
C HIS A 175 -7.91 24.93 -6.09
N ARG A 176 -8.72 25.12 -5.04
CA ARG A 176 -9.38 24.11 -4.19
C ARG A 176 -9.93 22.92 -5.01
N TYR A 177 -9.21 21.80 -5.12
CA TYR A 177 -9.62 20.67 -5.95
C TYR A 177 -9.20 19.26 -5.44
N PHE A 178 -9.01 19.04 -4.14
CA PHE A 178 -8.95 17.65 -3.63
C PHE A 178 -10.33 16.97 -3.60
N ARG A 179 -11.41 17.68 -3.99
CA ARG A 179 -12.70 17.04 -4.31
C ARG A 179 -12.40 15.80 -5.13
N SER A 180 -12.75 14.63 -4.59
CA SER A 180 -12.61 13.32 -5.23
C SER A 180 -13.45 13.30 -6.51
N SER A 181 -12.92 13.95 -7.53
CA SER A 181 -13.52 14.21 -8.80
C SER A 181 -12.57 13.65 -9.84
N ARG A 182 -13.10 13.31 -11.03
CA ARG A 182 -12.31 12.70 -12.11
C ARG A 182 -11.09 13.53 -12.57
N ARG A 183 -10.96 14.78 -12.10
CA ARG A 183 -9.87 15.70 -12.44
C ARG A 183 -8.85 15.88 -11.32
N SER A 184 -9.07 15.33 -10.11
CA SER A 184 -8.07 15.45 -9.05
C SER A 184 -6.85 14.58 -9.35
N VAL A 185 -5.68 15.21 -9.25
CA VAL A 185 -4.39 14.56 -9.51
C VAL A 185 -4.06 13.62 -8.37
N VAL A 186 -4.14 14.15 -7.15
CA VAL A 186 -4.04 13.42 -5.89
C VAL A 186 -5.46 13.32 -5.31
N SER A 187 -5.90 12.09 -5.08
CA SER A 187 -7.19 11.80 -4.48
C SER A 187 -7.12 12.12 -2.99
N ASN A 188 -8.20 12.61 -2.39
CA ASN A 188 -8.25 12.75 -0.94
C ASN A 188 -8.98 11.55 -0.34
N ILE A 189 -8.24 10.57 0.16
CA ILE A 189 -8.82 9.41 0.87
C ILE A 189 -9.33 9.76 2.27
N LEU A 190 -9.08 10.99 2.74
CA LEU A 190 -9.62 11.54 3.98
C LEU A 190 -10.96 12.27 3.73
N PHE A 191 -11.31 12.51 2.46
CA PHE A 191 -12.49 13.27 2.03
C PHE A 191 -13.79 12.46 2.16
N LEU A 192 -14.88 13.18 2.49
CA LEU A 192 -16.26 12.70 2.53
C LEU A 192 -17.09 13.47 1.48
N GLU A 193 -18.01 12.81 0.78
CA GLU A 193 -19.15 13.52 0.16
C GLU A 193 -20.29 13.64 1.18
N SER A 194 -20.71 14.87 1.47
CA SER A 194 -21.54 15.20 2.62
C SER A 194 -23.07 14.97 2.45
N ASN A 195 -23.72 15.10 3.60
CA ASN A 195 -25.13 15.35 3.95
C ASN A 195 -26.20 14.25 3.80
N GLU A 196 -26.04 13.22 2.98
CA GLU A 196 -27.09 12.18 2.83
C GLU A 196 -26.86 10.89 3.64
N PHE A 197 -25.66 10.67 4.19
CA PHE A 197 -25.19 9.31 4.53
C PHE A 197 -24.64 9.10 5.95
N GLY A 198 -24.83 10.04 6.87
CA GLY A 198 -24.18 9.99 8.18
C GLY A 198 -22.64 10.12 8.06
N LEU A 199 -22.01 10.58 9.14
CA LEU A 199 -20.58 10.90 9.13
C LEU A 199 -19.77 9.61 9.34
N SER A 200 -19.10 9.10 8.30
CA SER A 200 -18.02 8.10 8.48
C SER A 200 -16.75 8.58 7.77
N TYR A 201 -15.87 9.19 8.55
CA TYR A 201 -14.55 9.69 8.12
C TYR A 201 -13.54 8.59 7.77
N THR A 202 -13.91 7.34 7.99
CA THR A 202 -13.06 6.16 7.96
C THR A 202 -13.39 5.24 6.79
N ILE A 203 -14.59 5.30 6.21
CA ILE A 203 -15.09 4.29 5.26
C ILE A 203 -14.19 4.08 4.03
N LEU A 204 -13.70 5.14 3.39
CA LEU A 204 -12.80 5.02 2.23
C LEU A 204 -11.50 4.31 2.63
N TYR A 205 -10.92 4.73 3.75
CA TYR A 205 -9.72 4.10 4.31
C TYR A 205 -9.96 2.63 4.67
N ARG A 206 -11.12 2.29 5.25
CA ARG A 206 -11.48 0.92 5.63
C ARG A 206 -11.67 0.00 4.44
N VAL A 207 -12.43 0.42 3.43
CA VAL A 207 -12.65 -0.37 2.22
C VAL A 207 -11.32 -0.61 1.49
N LEU A 208 -10.47 0.42 1.39
CA LEU A 208 -9.14 0.28 0.80
C LEU A 208 -8.26 -0.67 1.63
N SER A 209 -8.27 -0.53 2.96
CA SER A 209 -7.55 -1.40 3.91
C SER A 209 -8.00 -2.86 3.83
N ALA A 210 -9.28 -3.12 3.59
CA ALA A 210 -9.80 -4.48 3.43
C ALA A 210 -9.25 -5.16 2.17
N CYS A 211 -9.22 -4.41 1.07
CA CYS A 211 -8.64 -4.89 -0.19
C CYS A 211 -7.13 -5.10 -0.05
N TYR A 212 -6.43 -4.20 0.67
CA TYR A 212 -5.01 -4.35 0.99
C TYR A 212 -4.72 -5.61 1.82
N TRP A 213 -5.47 -5.81 2.92
CA TRP A 213 -5.33 -6.96 3.80
C TRP A 213 -5.51 -8.30 3.07
N SER A 214 -6.42 -8.35 2.09
CA SER A 214 -6.68 -9.57 1.32
C SER A 214 -5.53 -10.01 0.39
N LYS A 215 -4.60 -9.09 0.05
CA LYS A 215 -3.47 -9.29 -0.88
C LYS A 215 -3.87 -9.81 -2.29
N GLY A 216 -5.14 -9.77 -2.67
CA GLY A 216 -5.62 -10.36 -3.91
C GLY A 216 -6.99 -9.85 -4.38
N LEU A 217 -7.65 -10.62 -5.23
CA LEU A 217 -9.01 -10.35 -5.70
C LEU A 217 -10.01 -10.74 -4.61
N VAL A 218 -10.83 -9.78 -4.19
CA VAL A 218 -11.92 -9.97 -3.22
C VAL A 218 -13.25 -9.90 -3.95
N LYS A 219 -14.18 -10.80 -3.62
CA LYS A 219 -15.56 -10.69 -4.09
C LYS A 219 -16.19 -9.41 -3.54
N LYS A 220 -16.80 -8.61 -4.41
CA LYS A 220 -17.52 -7.38 -4.04
C LYS A 220 -18.50 -7.61 -2.88
N TYR A 221 -19.28 -8.68 -2.96
CA TYR A 221 -20.25 -9.03 -1.91
C TYR A 221 -19.61 -9.31 -0.56
N SER A 222 -18.40 -9.89 -0.53
CA SER A 222 -17.67 -10.09 0.73
C SER A 222 -17.27 -8.76 1.37
N VAL A 223 -16.88 -7.76 0.57
CA VAL A 223 -16.62 -6.41 1.09
C VAL A 223 -17.89 -5.82 1.70
N PHE A 224 -19.04 -5.93 1.01
CA PHE A 224 -20.33 -5.47 1.55
C PHE A 224 -20.71 -6.19 2.84
N GLU A 225 -20.58 -7.51 2.87
CA GLU A 225 -20.87 -8.31 4.06
C GLU A 225 -19.99 -7.91 5.23
N TRP A 226 -18.67 -7.85 5.05
CA TRP A 226 -17.75 -7.52 6.15
C TRP A 226 -18.12 -6.18 6.80
N PHE A 227 -18.52 -5.20 6.00
CA PHE A 227 -18.85 -3.87 6.47
C PHE A 227 -20.33 -3.64 6.76
N SER A 228 -21.22 -4.63 6.57
CA SER A 228 -22.67 -4.45 6.74
C SER A 228 -23.10 -4.08 8.15
N ASN A 229 -22.28 -4.45 9.15
CA ASN A 229 -22.52 -4.11 10.55
C ASN A 229 -22.06 -2.69 10.89
N LEU A 230 -21.09 -2.15 10.14
CA LEU A 230 -20.46 -0.85 10.41
C LEU A 230 -21.12 0.27 9.60
N TYR A 231 -21.50 -0.02 8.36
CA TYR A 231 -22.03 0.98 7.43
C TYR A 231 -23.23 0.41 6.68
N ALA A 232 -24.13 1.29 6.26
CA ALA A 232 -25.16 0.93 5.30
C ALA A 232 -24.50 0.47 3.99
N GLU A 233 -25.06 -0.55 3.34
CA GLU A 233 -24.53 -1.10 2.08
C GLU A 233 -24.41 -0.03 1.00
N SER A 234 -25.35 0.92 0.94
CA SER A 234 -25.31 2.08 0.04
C SER A 234 -24.03 2.92 0.23
N HIS A 235 -23.56 3.08 1.46
CA HIS A 235 -22.35 3.84 1.77
C HIS A 235 -21.10 3.08 1.34
N VAL A 236 -21.05 1.77 1.60
CA VAL A 236 -19.94 0.91 1.17
C VAL A 236 -19.85 0.89 -0.35
N LYS A 237 -20.99 0.77 -1.04
CA LYS A 237 -21.07 0.84 -2.50
C LYS A 237 -20.53 2.18 -3.02
N LYS A 238 -20.96 3.30 -2.46
CA LYS A 238 -20.48 4.64 -2.86
C LYS A 238 -18.98 4.81 -2.61
N ALA A 239 -18.49 4.33 -1.46
CA ALA A 239 -17.06 4.32 -1.16
C ALA A 239 -16.25 3.51 -2.20
N MET A 240 -16.75 2.33 -2.58
CA MET A 240 -16.13 1.54 -3.64
C MET A 240 -16.18 2.24 -5.00
N GLU A 241 -17.29 2.90 -5.35
CA GLU A 241 -17.41 3.69 -6.59
C GLU A 241 -16.38 4.81 -6.63
N MET A 242 -16.22 5.56 -5.54
CA MET A 242 -15.19 6.61 -5.43
C MET A 242 -13.77 6.05 -5.56
N LEU A 243 -13.48 4.92 -4.90
CA LEU A 243 -12.14 4.31 -4.95
C LEU A 243 -11.81 3.73 -6.34
N LEU A 244 -12.80 3.24 -7.09
CA LEU A 244 -12.64 2.82 -8.48
C LEU A 244 -12.49 4.02 -9.42
N ASP A 245 -13.31 5.06 -9.25
CA ASP A 245 -13.22 6.30 -10.04
C ASP A 245 -11.86 6.98 -9.86
N THR A 246 -11.30 6.93 -8.64
CA THR A 246 -9.95 7.41 -8.32
C THR A 246 -8.85 6.38 -8.60
N ARG A 247 -9.18 5.21 -9.14
CA ARG A 247 -8.24 4.12 -9.49
C ARG A 247 -7.38 3.61 -8.35
N LEU A 248 -7.81 3.82 -7.10
CA LEU A 248 -7.19 3.25 -5.90
C LEU A 248 -7.60 1.78 -5.71
N LEU A 249 -8.78 1.43 -6.23
CA LEU A 249 -9.17 0.06 -6.47
C LEU A 249 -9.13 -0.25 -7.97
N THR A 250 -8.97 -1.53 -8.28
CA THR A 250 -9.11 -2.05 -9.64
C THR A 250 -10.06 -3.23 -9.65
N SER A 251 -10.78 -3.40 -10.75
CA SER A 251 -11.57 -4.59 -11.03
C SER A 251 -11.17 -5.12 -12.41
N PRO A 252 -11.11 -6.46 -12.59
CA PRO A 252 -10.88 -7.05 -13.91
C PRO A 252 -12.11 -6.91 -14.82
N GLU A 253 -13.28 -6.57 -14.25
CA GLU A 253 -14.56 -6.57 -14.95
C GLU A 253 -14.96 -5.22 -15.51
N HIS A 254 -14.81 -4.16 -14.71
CA HIS A 254 -15.13 -2.80 -15.13
C HIS A 254 -14.30 -1.79 -14.34
N GLU A 255 -13.86 -0.72 -14.99
CA GLU A 255 -13.00 0.31 -14.38
C GLU A 255 -13.67 1.24 -13.35
N TYR A 256 -15.01 1.31 -13.32
CA TYR A 256 -15.71 2.46 -12.74
C TYR A 256 -17.05 2.09 -12.09
N LYS A 257 -17.80 1.13 -12.66
CA LYS A 257 -19.17 0.85 -12.23
C LYS A 257 -19.23 -0.33 -11.26
N VAL A 258 -19.42 -0.07 -9.97
CA VAL A 258 -19.53 -1.12 -8.93
C VAL A 258 -20.67 -2.11 -9.19
N ARG A 259 -21.75 -1.69 -9.85
CA ARG A 259 -22.84 -2.60 -10.26
C ARG A 259 -22.36 -3.70 -11.20
N ASP A 260 -21.37 -3.41 -12.05
CA ASP A 260 -20.96 -4.28 -13.16
C ASP A 260 -19.72 -5.14 -12.81
N ILE A 261 -19.21 -5.03 -11.58
CA ILE A 261 -18.05 -5.80 -11.09
C ILE A 261 -18.46 -6.91 -10.13
N SER A 262 -17.72 -8.01 -10.16
CA SER A 262 -17.84 -9.12 -9.20
C SER A 262 -16.66 -9.18 -8.24
N HIS A 263 -15.48 -8.73 -8.67
CA HIS A 263 -14.27 -8.75 -7.89
C HIS A 263 -13.61 -7.38 -7.87
N VAL A 264 -12.87 -7.13 -6.80
CA VAL A 264 -12.11 -5.91 -6.59
C VAL A 264 -10.77 -6.27 -5.96
N SER A 265 -9.71 -5.56 -6.36
CA SER A 265 -8.40 -5.63 -5.73
C SER A 265 -7.90 -4.23 -5.44
N ILE A 266 -6.94 -4.12 -4.54
CA ILE A 266 -6.16 -2.90 -4.41
C ILE A 266 -5.29 -2.69 -5.65
N SER A 267 -5.11 -1.43 -6.05
CA SER A 267 -4.22 -1.06 -7.15
C SER A 267 -2.82 -0.68 -6.67
N GLU A 268 -1.86 -0.50 -7.58
CA GLU A 268 -0.53 0.03 -7.22
C GLU A 268 -0.64 1.40 -6.56
N ALA A 269 -1.55 2.25 -7.06
CA ALA A 269 -1.82 3.54 -6.42
C ALA A 269 -2.52 3.38 -5.07
N GLY A 270 -3.47 2.46 -4.93
CA GLY A 270 -4.08 2.16 -3.64
C GLY A 270 -3.04 1.77 -2.58
N ASN A 271 -2.08 0.91 -2.94
CA ASN A 271 -0.96 0.53 -2.07
C ASN A 271 -0.11 1.74 -1.71
N TYR A 272 0.29 2.53 -2.70
CA TYR A 272 1.07 3.75 -2.46
C TYR A 272 0.36 4.70 -1.48
N TYR A 273 -0.97 4.83 -1.58
CA TYR A 273 -1.75 5.68 -0.68
C TYR A 273 -1.72 5.19 0.78
N LEU A 274 -1.92 3.89 1.01
CA LEU A 274 -1.95 3.32 2.36
C LEU A 274 -0.56 3.20 3.00
N GLU A 275 0.46 2.90 2.19
CA GLU A 275 1.80 2.63 2.69
C GLU A 275 2.68 3.87 2.77
N GLN A 276 2.51 4.82 1.85
CA GLN A 276 3.40 5.96 1.69
C GLN A 276 2.64 7.27 1.91
N LEU A 277 1.65 7.60 1.07
CA LEU A 277 1.06 8.94 1.06
C LEU A 277 0.36 9.33 2.37
N ILE A 278 -0.34 8.39 3.02
CA ILE A 278 -0.97 8.64 4.32
C ILE A 278 0.03 8.76 5.47
N LYS A 279 1.34 8.66 5.20
CA LYS A 279 2.44 8.96 6.13
C LYS A 279 3.16 10.27 5.79
N GLU A 280 2.70 10.98 4.77
CA GLU A 280 3.26 12.27 4.36
C GLU A 280 2.53 13.42 5.06
N GLN A 281 3.26 14.23 5.82
CA GLN A 281 2.68 15.37 6.55
C GLN A 281 2.08 16.42 5.61
N THR A 282 2.71 16.64 4.45
CA THR A 282 2.22 17.57 3.42
C THR A 282 0.87 17.12 2.88
N TYR A 283 0.68 15.80 2.73
CA TYR A 283 -0.61 15.28 2.27
C TYR A 283 -1.73 15.64 3.25
N LEU A 284 -1.56 15.35 4.55
CA LEU A 284 -2.54 15.74 5.57
C LEU A 284 -2.74 17.26 5.61
N TYR A 285 -1.65 18.00 5.66
CA TYR A 285 -1.66 19.45 5.84
C TYR A 285 -2.44 20.16 4.73
N GLU A 286 -2.31 19.70 3.48
CA GLU A 286 -3.03 20.27 2.34
C GLU A 286 -4.43 19.67 2.15
N ALA A 287 -4.62 18.37 2.37
CA ALA A 287 -5.89 17.70 2.15
C ALA A 287 -6.95 18.04 3.21
N ILE A 288 -6.55 18.45 4.42
CA ILE A 288 -7.44 18.69 5.57
C ILE A 288 -8.58 19.65 5.24
N PHE A 289 -8.31 20.63 4.40
CA PHE A 289 -9.21 21.71 4.05
C PHE A 289 -10.37 21.31 3.13
N ASP A 290 -10.21 20.20 2.43
CA ASP A 290 -11.28 19.68 1.61
C ASP A 290 -12.12 18.66 2.37
N ILE A 291 -11.65 18.15 3.53
CA ILE A 291 -12.48 17.28 4.39
C ILE A 291 -13.66 18.12 4.90
N PRO A 292 -14.92 17.69 4.72
CA PRO A 292 -16.09 18.50 5.10
C PRO A 292 -16.29 18.52 6.62
N LEU A 293 -15.47 19.30 7.32
CA LEU A 293 -15.57 19.59 8.74
C LEU A 293 -16.26 20.95 8.94
N HIS A 294 -16.62 21.30 10.17
CA HIS A 294 -17.06 22.67 10.46
C HIS A 294 -15.92 23.67 10.27
N HIS A 295 -14.68 23.22 10.41
CA HIS A 295 -13.47 24.03 10.35
C HIS A 295 -13.54 25.24 11.28
N LYS A 296 -13.78 24.98 12.56
CA LYS A 296 -13.94 26.04 13.57
C LYS A 296 -12.73 26.97 13.55
N GLY A 297 -12.98 28.25 13.26
CA GLY A 297 -11.96 29.29 13.18
C GLY A 297 -11.37 29.52 11.79
N TRP A 298 -11.88 28.88 10.74
CA TRP A 298 -11.50 29.17 9.36
C TRP A 298 -11.97 30.56 8.93
N ASN A 299 -11.06 31.37 8.37
CA ASN A 299 -11.40 32.54 7.56
C ASN A 299 -10.87 32.34 6.12
N GLU A 300 -11.74 32.46 5.11
CA GLU A 300 -11.38 32.27 3.70
C GLU A 300 -10.28 33.23 3.22
N GLU A 301 -10.11 34.36 3.90
CA GLU A 301 -9.09 35.35 3.60
C GLU A 301 -7.69 34.97 4.15
N SER A 302 -7.61 33.99 5.06
CA SER A 302 -6.36 33.61 5.75
C SER A 302 -5.99 32.14 5.56
N LYS A 303 -6.17 31.59 4.36
CA LYS A 303 -5.90 30.17 4.00
C LYS A 303 -4.47 29.67 4.31
N GLU A 304 -3.56 30.57 4.65
CA GLU A 304 -2.17 30.28 5.02
C GLU A 304 -1.92 30.31 6.54
N ASP A 305 -2.94 30.54 7.37
CA ASP A 305 -2.73 30.56 8.82
C ASP A 305 -2.56 29.14 9.36
N PHE A 306 -1.33 28.83 9.79
CA PHE A 306 -0.94 27.60 10.46
C PHE A 306 -1.93 27.20 11.55
N HIS A 307 -2.46 28.19 12.30
CA HIS A 307 -3.46 28.00 13.34
C HIS A 307 -4.75 27.33 12.84
N GLN A 308 -5.28 27.78 11.70
CA GLN A 308 -6.55 27.25 11.17
C GLN A 308 -6.41 25.81 10.71
N ARG A 309 -5.25 25.48 10.12
CA ARG A 309 -4.95 24.11 9.69
C ARG A 309 -4.79 23.19 10.89
N THR A 310 -4.06 23.59 11.93
CA THR A 310 -3.93 22.78 13.15
C THR A 310 -5.27 22.56 13.83
N ASN A 311 -6.15 23.57 13.89
CA ASN A 311 -7.51 23.42 14.44
C ASN A 311 -8.35 22.45 13.61
N SER A 312 -8.30 22.53 12.28
CA SER A 312 -9.00 21.60 11.40
C SER A 312 -8.49 20.16 11.57
N ILE A 313 -7.17 19.97 11.75
CA ILE A 313 -6.57 18.66 12.04
C ILE A 313 -7.07 18.11 13.38
N LEU A 314 -7.17 18.94 14.42
CA LEU A 314 -7.74 18.52 15.71
C LEU A 314 -9.20 18.12 15.57
N GLU A 315 -10.01 18.94 14.89
CA GLU A 315 -11.42 18.65 14.64
C GLU A 315 -11.59 17.31 13.93
N TYR A 316 -10.77 17.05 12.91
CA TYR A 316 -10.75 15.78 12.21
C TYR A 316 -10.34 14.60 13.11
N LEU A 317 -9.30 14.78 13.94
CA LEU A 317 -8.84 13.75 14.86
C LEU A 317 -9.89 13.38 15.90
N HIS A 318 -10.60 14.36 16.45
CA HIS A 318 -11.71 14.10 17.38
C HIS A 318 -12.79 13.26 16.70
N ALA A 319 -13.20 13.64 15.49
CA ALA A 319 -14.21 12.91 14.74
C ALA A 319 -13.75 11.50 14.36
N LEU A 320 -12.47 11.30 14.04
CA LEU A 320 -11.90 9.98 13.78
C LEU A 320 -11.86 9.10 15.02
N VAL A 321 -11.46 9.64 16.17
CA VAL A 321 -11.43 8.90 17.43
C VAL A 321 -12.83 8.41 17.81
N GLU A 322 -13.82 9.29 17.75
CA GLU A 322 -15.23 8.94 18.03
C GLU A 322 -15.74 7.87 17.06
N ALA A 323 -15.47 8.02 15.76
CA ALA A 323 -15.88 7.05 14.75
C ALA A 323 -15.21 5.68 14.95
N GLU A 324 -13.89 5.64 15.17
CA GLU A 324 -13.16 4.40 15.32
C GLU A 324 -13.44 3.70 16.67
N GLU A 325 -13.76 4.45 17.72
CA GLU A 325 -14.23 3.88 19.00
C GLU A 325 -15.59 3.19 18.85
N LEU A 326 -16.52 3.84 18.14
CA LEU A 326 -17.82 3.25 17.81
C LEU A 326 -17.66 2.00 16.93
N GLU A 327 -16.81 2.07 15.90
CA GLU A 327 -16.50 0.93 15.04
C GLU A 327 -15.98 -0.25 15.85
N CYS A 328 -15.04 -0.03 16.79
CA CYS A 328 -14.50 -1.10 17.62
C CYS A 328 -15.60 -1.78 18.46
N THR A 329 -16.48 -0.99 19.05
CA THR A 329 -17.61 -1.49 19.85
C THR A 329 -18.57 -2.33 18.99
N ILE A 330 -18.80 -1.93 17.73
CA ILE A 330 -19.64 -2.69 16.79
C ILE A 330 -18.93 -3.96 16.32
N ILE A 331 -17.62 -3.91 16.06
CA ILE A 331 -16.80 -5.06 15.64
C ILE A 331 -16.89 -6.18 16.65
N GLU A 332 -16.87 -5.87 17.94
CA GLU A 332 -16.98 -6.85 19.02
C GLU A 332 -18.23 -7.72 18.91
N LYS A 333 -19.34 -7.11 18.50
CA LYS A 333 -20.66 -7.75 18.37
C LYS A 333 -20.92 -8.28 16.96
N SER A 334 -20.01 -8.05 16.02
CA SER A 334 -20.19 -8.40 14.62
C SER A 334 -19.93 -9.87 14.34
N ARG A 335 -20.76 -10.50 13.50
CA ARG A 335 -20.48 -11.83 12.94
C ARG A 335 -19.18 -11.87 12.11
N PHE A 336 -18.69 -10.72 11.68
CA PHE A 336 -17.43 -10.56 10.94
C PHE A 336 -16.28 -10.04 11.81
N ARG A 337 -16.41 -10.11 13.15
CA ARG A 337 -15.41 -9.64 14.12
C ARG A 337 -13.99 -10.00 13.75
N GLU A 338 -13.77 -11.27 13.41
CA GLU A 338 -12.47 -11.81 13.02
C GLU A 338 -11.85 -11.10 11.80
N LYS A 339 -12.62 -10.95 10.73
CA LYS A 339 -12.17 -10.34 9.48
C LYS A 339 -11.91 -8.86 9.69
N LEU A 340 -12.85 -8.15 10.34
CA LEU A 340 -12.72 -6.73 10.65
C LEU A 340 -11.54 -6.45 11.60
N SER A 341 -11.36 -7.26 12.64
CA SER A 341 -10.21 -7.15 13.54
C SER A 341 -8.89 -7.40 12.81
N GLY A 342 -8.86 -8.36 11.88
CA GLY A 342 -7.72 -8.61 10.98
C GLY A 342 -7.38 -7.39 10.13
N ILE A 343 -8.39 -6.77 9.50
CA ILE A 343 -8.23 -5.57 8.67
C ILE A 343 -7.68 -4.40 9.51
N PHE A 344 -8.26 -4.16 10.69
CA PHE A 344 -7.87 -3.08 11.59
C PHE A 344 -6.46 -3.27 12.14
N ARG A 345 -6.06 -4.49 12.50
CA ARG A 345 -4.71 -4.78 13.01
C ARG A 345 -3.65 -4.68 11.93
N HIS A 346 -3.95 -5.18 10.73
CA HIS A 346 -3.00 -5.16 9.64
C HIS A 346 -2.76 -3.75 9.10
N SER A 347 -3.83 -2.99 8.93
CA SER A 347 -3.76 -1.65 8.33
C SER A 347 -3.56 -0.55 9.38
N GLY A 348 -3.91 -0.80 10.64
CA GLY A 348 -3.88 0.18 11.72
C GLY A 348 -5.08 1.13 11.71
N LEU A 349 -5.24 1.86 12.82
CA LEU A 349 -6.22 2.93 12.96
C LEU A 349 -5.84 4.15 12.12
N LEU A 350 -6.83 4.78 11.51
CA LEU A 350 -6.66 6.04 10.80
C LEU A 350 -6.31 7.15 11.80
N CYS A 351 -6.97 7.22 12.96
CA CYS A 351 -6.68 8.23 13.98
C CYS A 351 -5.22 8.18 14.42
N HIS A 352 -4.62 6.99 14.59
CA HIS A 352 -3.22 6.82 14.94
C HIS A 352 -2.28 7.40 13.87
N ARG A 353 -2.58 7.12 12.59
CA ARG A 353 -1.79 7.62 11.46
C ARG A 353 -1.86 9.14 11.37
N ILE A 354 -3.07 9.70 11.44
CA ILE A 354 -3.28 11.16 11.40
C ILE A 354 -2.64 11.84 12.62
N HIS A 355 -2.72 11.24 13.80
CA HIS A 355 -2.11 11.76 15.02
C HIS A 355 -0.59 11.83 14.91
N SER A 356 0.02 10.76 14.39
CA SER A 356 1.47 10.72 14.14
C SER A 356 1.93 11.83 13.20
N LEU A 357 1.14 12.14 12.16
CA LEU A 357 1.41 13.26 11.25
C LEU A 357 1.18 14.63 11.91
N ALA A 358 0.09 14.76 12.65
CA ALA A 358 -0.23 15.96 13.41
C ALA A 358 0.91 16.32 14.38
N LEU A 359 1.47 15.34 15.08
CA LEU A 359 2.64 15.54 15.95
C LEU A 359 3.86 16.05 15.18
N ARG A 360 4.13 15.55 13.97
CA ARG A 360 5.24 16.04 13.13
C ARG A 360 5.00 17.50 12.71
N ILE A 361 3.78 17.82 12.27
CA ILE A 361 3.40 19.20 11.91
C ILE A 361 3.57 20.14 13.10
N GLY A 362 3.11 19.75 14.29
CA GLY A 362 3.28 20.53 15.52
C GLY A 362 4.74 20.70 15.91
N ASN A 363 5.55 19.64 15.88
CA ASN A 363 6.98 19.72 16.19
C ASN A 363 7.75 20.60 15.21
N ASN A 364 7.37 20.61 13.93
CA ASN A 364 7.93 21.54 12.95
C ASN A 364 7.53 22.99 13.25
N GLY A 365 6.28 23.22 13.65
CA GLY A 365 5.80 24.52 14.12
C GLY A 365 6.55 25.05 15.36
N LYS A 366 6.87 24.18 16.33
CA LYS A 366 7.66 24.53 17.53
C LYS A 366 9.07 25.02 17.22
N ARG A 367 9.63 24.58 16.08
CA ARG A 367 10.95 24.99 15.59
C ARG A 367 10.90 26.28 14.74
N SER A 368 9.71 26.81 14.48
CA SER A 368 9.54 28.04 13.70
C SER A 368 10.17 29.24 14.41
N LYS A 369 10.78 30.12 13.62
CA LYS A 369 11.27 31.43 14.10
C LYS A 369 10.12 32.42 14.36
N ASN A 370 8.93 32.15 13.83
CA ASN A 370 7.75 32.98 14.06
C ASN A 370 7.13 32.64 15.42
N LYS A 371 7.18 33.59 16.37
CA LYS A 371 6.67 33.43 17.73
C LYS A 371 5.21 32.95 17.78
N ARG A 372 4.34 33.50 16.92
CA ARG A 372 2.92 33.11 16.84
C ARG A 372 2.77 31.65 16.40
N ILE A 373 3.53 31.21 15.39
CA ILE A 373 3.50 29.82 14.92
C ILE A 373 3.98 28.88 16.03
N LYS A 374 5.04 29.27 16.75
CA LYS A 374 5.59 28.49 17.85
C LYS A 374 4.58 28.30 18.99
N GLU A 375 3.94 29.38 19.45
CA GLU A 375 2.92 29.34 20.50
C GLU A 375 1.72 28.47 20.11
N VAL A 376 1.22 28.62 18.89
CA VAL A 376 0.14 27.79 18.34
C VAL A 376 0.54 26.32 18.29
N ALA A 377 1.77 26.03 17.85
CA ALA A 377 2.29 24.67 17.77
C ALA A 377 2.47 24.02 19.14
N GLU A 378 2.87 24.78 20.16
CA GLU A 378 2.94 24.33 21.55
C GLU A 378 1.55 23.94 22.07
N SER A 379 0.55 24.81 21.91
CA SER A 379 -0.84 24.51 22.29
C SER A 379 -1.41 23.31 21.53
N PHE A 380 -1.16 23.23 20.23
CA PHE A 380 -1.59 22.11 19.39
C PHE A 380 -0.99 20.77 19.85
N CYS A 381 0.31 20.73 20.17
CA CYS A 381 0.94 19.51 20.66
C CYS A 381 0.38 19.06 22.02
N ILE A 382 0.05 19.98 22.92
CA ILE A 382 -0.58 19.65 24.21
C ILE A 382 -1.93 18.96 23.98
N GLN A 383 -2.77 19.51 23.09
CA GLN A 383 -4.06 18.91 22.76
C GLN A 383 -3.94 17.52 22.10
N LEU A 384 -2.86 17.28 21.35
CA LEU A 384 -2.58 15.96 20.77
C LEU A 384 -2.23 14.90 21.83
N GLU A 385 -1.70 15.29 22.99
CA GLU A 385 -1.39 14.34 24.08
C GLU A 385 -2.67 13.73 24.65
N ASP A 386 -3.72 14.53 24.85
CA ASP A 386 -5.02 14.06 25.32
C ASP A 386 -5.66 13.09 24.32
N ILE A 387 -5.58 13.40 23.03
CA ILE A 387 -6.09 12.53 21.96
C ILE A 387 -5.33 11.19 21.95
N ASN A 388 -4.02 11.20 22.16
CA ASN A 388 -3.19 9.98 22.19
C ASN A 388 -3.66 8.97 23.24
N HIS A 389 -4.13 9.45 24.39
CA HIS A 389 -4.66 8.57 25.44
C HIS A 389 -5.90 7.80 24.96
N LYS A 390 -6.82 8.47 24.25
CA LYS A 390 -8.01 7.84 23.66
C LYS A 390 -7.62 6.83 22.57
N ILE A 391 -6.69 7.20 21.68
CA ILE A 391 -6.18 6.31 20.62
C ILE A 391 -5.62 5.02 21.23
N LYS A 392 -4.79 5.13 22.26
CA LYS A 392 -4.21 3.95 22.96
C LYS A 392 -5.28 3.07 23.60
N GLN A 393 -6.39 3.64 24.10
CA GLN A 393 -7.51 2.87 24.62
C GLN A 393 -8.20 2.07 23.51
N ILE A 394 -8.49 2.69 22.37
CA ILE A 394 -9.07 2.02 21.20
C ILE A 394 -8.16 0.87 20.73
N GLU A 395 -6.85 1.11 20.62
CA GLU A 395 -5.88 0.08 20.25
C GLU A 395 -5.84 -1.08 21.25
N LYS A 396 -5.94 -0.80 22.55
CA LYS A 396 -5.99 -1.83 23.60
C LYS A 396 -7.23 -2.70 23.44
N THR A 397 -8.38 -2.10 23.17
CA THR A 397 -9.64 -2.79 22.88
C THR A 397 -9.50 -3.66 21.63
N LEU A 398 -8.92 -3.15 20.54
CA LEU A 398 -8.68 -3.96 19.34
C LEU A 398 -7.72 -5.13 19.56
N ARG A 399 -6.72 -4.98 20.44
CA ARG A 399 -5.78 -6.05 20.79
C ARG A 399 -6.44 -7.16 21.62
N SER A 400 -7.42 -6.84 22.46
CA SER A 400 -8.17 -7.85 23.22
C SER A 400 -8.98 -8.77 22.31
N TYR A 401 -9.39 -8.31 21.11
CA TYR A 401 -10.22 -9.08 20.19
C TYR A 401 -9.56 -10.26 19.47
N GLY A 402 -8.32 -10.61 19.79
CA GLY A 402 -7.60 -11.59 19.00
C GLY A 402 -6.35 -12.12 19.65
N SER A 403 -6.41 -12.33 20.97
CA SER A 403 -5.62 -13.36 21.63
C SER A 403 -6.13 -14.78 21.32
N GLU A 404 -7.33 -14.94 20.74
CA GLU A 404 -7.93 -16.27 20.51
C GLU A 404 -7.92 -16.75 19.04
N SER A 405 -7.86 -15.87 18.03
CA SER A 405 -8.16 -16.27 16.62
C SER A 405 -7.08 -16.01 15.56
N ILE A 406 -5.94 -15.38 15.87
CA ILE A 406 -4.92 -15.08 14.83
C ILE A 406 -4.30 -16.37 14.26
N GLY A 407 -4.21 -17.43 15.07
CA GLY A 407 -3.76 -18.74 14.62
C GLY A 407 -4.64 -19.31 13.50
N HIS A 408 -5.95 -19.04 13.51
CA HIS A 408 -6.89 -19.63 12.55
C HIS A 408 -7.09 -18.83 11.26
N LEU A 409 -7.00 -17.49 11.30
CA LEU A 409 -7.29 -16.65 10.11
C LEU A 409 -6.13 -16.58 9.11
N LEU A 410 -4.89 -16.71 9.56
CA LEU A 410 -3.75 -16.89 8.65
C LEU A 410 -3.66 -18.34 8.10
N GLN A 411 -4.42 -19.28 8.67
CA GLN A 411 -4.49 -20.68 8.22
C GLN A 411 -5.63 -20.95 7.21
N GLN A 412 -6.62 -20.05 7.07
CA GLN A 412 -7.76 -20.25 6.17
C GLN A 412 -7.56 -19.73 4.74
N ASN A 413 -6.45 -19.05 4.44
CA ASN A 413 -6.04 -18.82 3.05
C ASN A 413 -5.19 -20.00 2.59
N GLU A 414 -5.85 -20.96 1.92
CA GLU A 414 -5.28 -22.05 1.11
C GLU A 414 -3.92 -22.59 1.58
N GLN A 415 -3.86 -23.25 2.74
CA GLN A 415 -2.70 -24.10 3.03
C GLN A 415 -2.59 -25.16 1.93
N LYS A 416 -1.46 -25.16 1.21
CA LYS A 416 -1.13 -26.24 0.29
C LYS A 416 -0.87 -27.49 1.12
N SER A 417 -1.64 -28.54 0.87
CA SER A 417 -1.50 -29.84 1.51
C SER A 417 -0.89 -30.82 0.52
N HIS A 418 0.30 -31.31 0.83
CA HIS A 418 0.96 -32.36 0.08
C HIS A 418 0.84 -33.67 0.84
N THR A 419 0.26 -34.67 0.18
CA THR A 419 0.10 -36.01 0.75
C THR A 419 0.98 -36.98 -0.01
N TRP A 420 1.87 -37.66 0.70
CA TRP A 420 2.73 -38.70 0.14
C TRP A 420 2.39 -40.05 0.77
N ASN A 421 2.02 -40.99 -0.09
CA ASN A 421 1.85 -42.39 0.30
C ASN A 421 3.22 -43.08 0.34
N LEU A 422 3.58 -43.64 1.48
CA LEU A 422 4.86 -44.33 1.73
C LEU A 422 4.74 -45.85 1.52
N GLY A 423 3.77 -46.29 0.70
CA GLY A 423 3.45 -47.70 0.48
C GLY A 423 2.89 -48.37 1.74
N SER A 424 3.32 -49.60 2.02
CA SER A 424 2.90 -50.35 3.22
C SER A 424 3.37 -49.73 4.55
N LYS A 425 4.28 -48.75 4.50
CA LYS A 425 4.88 -48.12 5.67
C LYS A 425 4.06 -46.96 6.25
N GLY A 426 3.13 -46.38 5.48
CA GLY A 426 2.23 -45.32 5.99
C GLY A 426 2.01 -44.14 5.04
N GLN A 427 1.67 -42.98 5.60
CA GLN A 427 1.30 -41.76 4.88
C GLN A 427 1.91 -40.54 5.56
N PHE A 428 2.48 -39.62 4.77
CA PHE A 428 2.93 -38.31 5.24
C PHE A 428 2.07 -37.21 4.66
N VAL A 429 1.62 -36.29 5.50
CA VAL A 429 0.86 -35.10 5.13
C VAL A 429 1.64 -33.88 5.58
N PHE A 430 1.98 -33.03 4.61
CA PHE A 430 2.69 -31.78 4.83
C PHE A 430 1.81 -30.60 4.44
N LYS A 431 1.60 -29.66 5.36
CA LYS A 431 0.78 -28.47 5.14
C LYS A 431 1.63 -27.22 5.33
N HIS A 432 1.56 -26.31 4.38
CA HIS A 432 2.30 -25.05 4.44
C HIS A 432 1.51 -23.90 3.79
N PRO A 433 1.79 -22.63 4.17
CA PRO A 433 1.22 -21.48 3.48
C PRO A 433 1.78 -21.36 2.04
N PRO A 434 1.00 -20.87 1.08
CA PRO A 434 1.39 -20.83 -0.33
C PRO A 434 2.52 -19.84 -0.61
N ILE A 435 2.62 -18.78 0.22
CA ILE A 435 3.68 -17.78 0.19
C ILE A 435 4.24 -17.68 1.61
N LEU A 436 5.55 -17.85 1.74
CA LEU A 436 6.27 -17.58 2.96
C LEU A 436 6.60 -16.09 3.03
N LEU A 437 6.29 -15.44 4.14
CA LEU A 437 6.47 -14.00 4.31
C LEU A 437 7.73 -13.70 5.13
N PRO A 438 8.45 -12.60 4.82
CA PRO A 438 9.53 -12.14 5.69
C PRO A 438 8.97 -11.68 7.03
N GLU A 439 9.72 -11.96 8.11
CA GLU A 439 9.41 -11.56 9.50
C GLU A 439 8.14 -12.16 10.13
N SER A 440 7.45 -13.08 9.42
CA SER A 440 6.32 -13.85 9.94
C SER A 440 6.79 -15.18 10.53
N ASN A 441 6.19 -15.65 11.63
CA ASN A 441 6.32 -17.06 12.04
C ASN A 441 5.56 -17.94 11.03
N ASN A 442 6.22 -18.30 9.94
CA ASN A 442 5.66 -19.19 8.93
C ASN A 442 5.55 -20.59 9.55
N LEU A 443 4.36 -20.96 10.01
CA LEU A 443 4.11 -22.26 10.61
C LEU A 443 3.92 -23.30 9.53
N LEU A 444 4.79 -24.30 9.52
CA LEU A 444 4.61 -25.54 8.77
C LEU A 444 4.01 -26.59 9.69
N HIS A 445 3.08 -27.38 9.17
CA HIS A 445 2.47 -28.49 9.90
C HIS A 445 2.74 -29.81 9.17
N ALA A 446 3.19 -30.82 9.92
CA ALA A 446 3.49 -32.13 9.37
C ALA A 446 2.85 -33.21 10.23
N GLU A 447 2.20 -34.13 9.54
CA GLU A 447 1.56 -35.30 10.08
C GLU A 447 2.14 -36.52 9.39
N LEU A 448 2.60 -37.48 10.18
CA LEU A 448 3.16 -38.72 9.69
C LEU A 448 2.42 -39.88 10.35
N LEU A 449 1.64 -40.60 9.56
CA LEU A 449 1.06 -41.86 9.94
C LEU A 449 2.03 -42.97 9.53
N LEU A 450 2.58 -43.70 10.49
CA LEU A 450 3.52 -44.79 10.23
C LEU A 450 2.98 -46.11 10.76
N LYS A 451 3.22 -47.17 10.00
CA LYS A 451 3.06 -48.55 10.45
C LYS A 451 4.45 -49.18 10.47
N LEU A 452 5.18 -48.95 11.56
CA LEU A 452 6.50 -49.55 11.78
C LEU A 452 6.39 -50.64 12.86
N PRO A 453 7.17 -51.73 12.75
CA PRO A 453 7.23 -52.77 13.79
C PRO A 453 7.85 -52.28 15.10
N HIS A 454 8.68 -51.22 15.02
CA HIS A 454 9.15 -50.46 16.17
C HIS A 454 8.74 -48.99 16.00
N GLU A 455 8.00 -48.46 16.98
CA GLU A 455 7.45 -47.10 16.97
C GLU A 455 8.31 -46.20 17.88
N PRO A 456 9.32 -45.48 17.37
CA PRO A 456 10.15 -44.59 18.17
C PRO A 456 9.31 -43.47 18.80
N GLU A 457 9.74 -42.87 19.90
CA GLU A 457 8.98 -41.77 20.52
C GLU A 457 9.03 -40.47 19.71
N VAL A 458 10.14 -40.26 18.98
CA VAL A 458 10.39 -39.06 18.17
C VAL A 458 10.94 -39.45 16.80
N ILE A 459 10.46 -38.79 15.76
CA ILE A 459 10.92 -38.94 14.38
C ILE A 459 11.43 -37.58 13.90
N MET A 460 12.59 -37.54 13.26
CA MET A 460 13.17 -36.30 12.77
C MET A 460 12.85 -36.11 11.30
N VAL A 461 12.20 -35.01 10.95
CA VAL A 461 12.00 -34.59 9.55
C VAL A 461 13.03 -33.53 9.22
N HIS A 462 13.73 -33.74 8.11
CA HIS A 462 14.75 -32.85 7.60
C HIS A 462 14.29 -32.28 6.26
N LEU A 463 14.10 -30.96 6.21
CA LEU A 463 13.81 -30.23 4.98
C LEU A 463 15.08 -29.54 4.52
N MET A 464 15.53 -29.83 3.30
CA MET A 464 16.60 -29.11 2.63
C MET A 464 16.04 -28.40 1.40
N ALA A 465 16.07 -27.08 1.41
CA ALA A 465 15.68 -26.24 0.28
C ALA A 465 16.90 -25.88 -0.56
N ASP A 466 16.91 -26.27 -1.84
CA ASP A 466 17.91 -25.80 -2.81
C ASP A 466 17.31 -24.63 -3.58
N ASN A 467 17.88 -23.43 -3.39
CA ASN A 467 17.48 -22.25 -4.11
C ASN A 467 18.61 -21.89 -5.09
N GLU A 468 18.36 -22.04 -6.40
CA GLU A 468 19.36 -21.81 -7.47
C GLU A 468 19.92 -20.37 -7.48
N THR A 469 19.31 -19.45 -6.72
CA THR A 469 19.63 -18.01 -6.69
C THR A 469 20.46 -17.54 -5.49
N ASN A 470 21.18 -18.42 -4.80
CA ASN A 470 22.22 -18.06 -3.80
C ASN A 470 21.75 -17.29 -2.54
N LYS A 471 20.47 -17.37 -2.16
CA LYS A 471 19.99 -16.82 -0.87
C LYS A 471 19.62 -17.95 0.11
N ILE A 472 20.63 -18.36 0.90
CA ILE A 472 20.60 -19.19 2.13
C ILE A 472 19.85 -20.54 2.01
N PRO A 473 20.53 -21.71 2.07
CA PRO A 473 19.86 -23.00 2.18
C PRO A 473 19.05 -23.03 3.48
N CYS A 474 17.72 -23.15 3.37
CA CYS A 474 16.89 -23.38 4.54
C CYS A 474 17.05 -24.84 4.95
N ARG A 475 17.78 -25.06 6.04
CA ARG A 475 17.95 -26.37 6.67
C ARG A 475 17.15 -26.39 7.95
N ALA A 476 16.04 -27.11 7.96
CA ALA A 476 15.18 -27.25 9.12
C ALA A 476 15.14 -28.71 9.58
N MET A 477 15.47 -28.95 10.85
CA MET A 477 15.27 -30.24 11.50
C MET A 477 14.08 -30.12 12.44
N TRP A 478 13.15 -31.06 12.32
CA TRP A 478 11.86 -30.99 12.98
C TRP A 478 11.53 -32.31 13.68
N PRO A 479 11.44 -32.32 15.02
CA PRO A 479 10.95 -33.48 15.74
C PRO A 479 9.44 -33.61 15.60
N LEU A 480 8.97 -34.73 15.06
CA LEU A 480 7.59 -35.17 15.18
C LEU A 480 7.47 -36.11 16.37
N LYS A 481 6.54 -35.80 17.27
CA LYS A 481 6.29 -36.60 18.48
C LYS A 481 5.14 -37.54 18.24
N LYS A 482 5.29 -38.78 18.73
CA LYS A 482 4.22 -39.76 18.72
C LYS A 482 3.03 -39.23 19.54
N GLN A 483 1.84 -39.31 18.97
CA GLN A 483 0.62 -38.95 19.66
C GLN A 483 0.21 -40.09 20.61
N PRO A 484 -0.25 -39.78 21.84
CA PRO A 484 -0.70 -40.80 22.78
C PRO A 484 -1.76 -41.70 22.15
N TYR A 485 -1.58 -43.03 22.27
CA TYR A 485 -2.56 -44.03 21.84
C TYR A 485 -2.86 -44.03 20.32
N GLN A 486 -2.01 -43.43 19.50
CA GLN A 486 -2.17 -43.39 18.05
C GLN A 486 -0.83 -43.75 17.35
N SER A 487 -0.89 -44.50 16.25
CA SER A 487 0.26 -44.70 15.34
C SER A 487 0.45 -43.48 14.42
N LYS A 488 0.45 -42.29 15.04
CA LYS A 488 0.51 -40.99 14.36
C LYS A 488 1.54 -40.11 15.05
N TYR A 489 2.35 -39.44 14.24
CA TYR A 489 3.36 -38.50 14.67
C TYR A 489 2.97 -37.11 14.16
N MET A 490 3.06 -36.10 15.03
CA MET A 490 2.76 -34.72 14.69
C MET A 490 3.82 -33.78 15.24
N GLY A 491 3.98 -32.66 14.56
CA GLY A 491 4.77 -31.54 15.03
C GLY A 491 4.36 -30.27 14.32
N GLU A 492 4.91 -29.14 14.79
CA GLU A 492 4.86 -27.81 14.17
C GLU A 492 6.27 -27.22 14.14
N ILE A 493 6.63 -26.56 13.03
CA ILE A 493 7.90 -25.82 12.94
C ILE A 493 7.65 -24.43 12.39
N ALA A 494 8.20 -23.43 13.08
CA ALA A 494 8.23 -22.06 12.58
C ALA A 494 9.48 -21.87 11.73
N LEU A 495 9.31 -21.54 10.45
CA LEU A 495 10.41 -21.09 9.61
C LEU A 495 10.69 -19.60 9.88
N SER A 496 11.92 -19.32 10.32
CA SER A 496 12.46 -17.98 10.51
C SER A 496 13.53 -17.65 9.45
N ASN A 497 13.95 -16.38 9.37
CA ASN A 497 15.02 -15.88 8.47
C ASN A 497 14.70 -15.83 6.97
N ILE A 498 13.43 -15.72 6.61
CA ILE A 498 13.02 -15.45 5.23
C ILE A 498 13.17 -13.95 4.97
N LYS A 499 14.03 -13.57 4.02
CA LYS A 499 14.37 -12.16 3.75
C LYS A 499 13.36 -11.46 2.84
N GLU A 500 12.73 -12.20 1.94
CA GLU A 500 11.80 -11.71 0.92
C GLU A 500 10.66 -12.73 0.78
N SER A 501 9.47 -12.28 0.39
CA SER A 501 8.32 -13.17 0.22
C SER A 501 8.58 -14.16 -0.91
N GLN A 502 8.48 -15.45 -0.65
CA GLN A 502 8.78 -16.50 -1.63
C GLN A 502 7.86 -17.70 -1.51
N THR A 503 7.63 -18.42 -2.60
CA THR A 503 7.03 -19.75 -2.56
C THR A 503 7.98 -20.73 -1.87
N LEU A 504 7.47 -21.81 -1.30
CA LEU A 504 8.33 -22.87 -0.76
C LEU A 504 9.26 -23.35 -1.91
N PRO A 505 10.60 -23.25 -1.77
CA PRO A 505 11.52 -23.64 -2.82
C PRO A 505 11.44 -25.15 -3.10
N THR A 506 11.89 -25.57 -4.28
CA THR A 506 12.12 -26.99 -4.57
C THR A 506 13.03 -27.57 -3.50
N SER A 507 12.51 -28.50 -2.72
CA SER A 507 13.16 -28.98 -1.51
C SER A 507 13.26 -30.49 -1.51
N SER A 508 14.29 -31.06 -0.89
CA SER A 508 14.29 -32.47 -0.52
C SER A 508 13.83 -32.62 0.93
N LEU A 509 12.83 -33.47 1.15
CA LEU A 509 12.36 -33.85 2.46
C LEU A 509 12.89 -35.25 2.78
N THR A 510 13.65 -35.38 3.85
CA THR A 510 14.14 -36.67 4.36
C THR A 510 13.60 -36.92 5.76
N VAL A 511 13.04 -38.08 6.02
CA VAL A 511 12.53 -38.46 7.35
C VAL A 511 13.46 -39.49 7.96
N PHE A 512 13.83 -39.30 9.23
CA PHE A 512 14.75 -40.15 9.98
C PHE A 512 14.09 -40.72 11.24
N ALA A 513 14.37 -41.98 11.53
CA ALA A 513 14.13 -42.60 12.84
C ALA A 513 15.45 -43.16 13.35
N ASP A 514 15.83 -42.81 14.59
CA ASP A 514 17.04 -43.30 15.26
C ASP A 514 18.29 -43.28 14.37
N SER A 515 18.56 -42.11 13.76
CA SER A 515 19.66 -41.85 12.80
C SER A 515 19.58 -42.54 11.43
N ARG A 516 18.58 -43.39 11.17
CA ARG A 516 18.37 -44.03 9.86
C ARG A 516 17.34 -43.28 9.03
N ALA A 517 17.67 -42.97 7.78
CA ALA A 517 16.73 -42.38 6.83
C ALA A 517 15.64 -43.40 6.47
N LEU A 518 14.39 -43.07 6.79
CA LEU A 518 13.21 -43.85 6.42
C LEU A 518 12.84 -43.63 4.94
N PHE A 519 12.93 -42.40 4.46
CA PHE A 519 12.77 -42.05 3.04
C PHE A 519 13.27 -40.62 2.74
N THR A 520 13.56 -40.37 1.45
CA THR A 520 13.85 -39.03 0.89
C THR A 520 12.95 -38.79 -0.31
N LYS A 521 12.34 -37.60 -0.40
CA LYS A 521 11.47 -37.22 -1.52
C LYS A 521 11.73 -35.77 -1.92
N GLN A 522 11.70 -35.47 -3.23
CA GLN A 522 11.66 -34.09 -3.68
C GLN A 522 10.25 -33.52 -3.59
N VAL A 523 10.17 -32.30 -3.09
CA VAL A 523 8.99 -31.46 -2.89
C VAL A 523 9.10 -30.33 -3.90
N THR A 524 8.32 -30.43 -4.97
CA THR A 524 8.11 -29.34 -5.93
C THR A 524 6.89 -28.50 -5.50
N PRO A 525 6.95 -27.17 -5.60
CA PRO A 525 5.88 -26.26 -5.17
C PRO A 525 4.52 -26.43 -5.88
#